data_AF-A0A2A4V424-F1
#
_entry.id   AF-A0A2A4V424-F1
#
_cell.length_a   1.000
_cell.length_b   1.000
_cell.length_c   1.000
_cell.angle_alpha   90.00
_cell.angle_beta   90.00
_cell.angle_gamma   90.00
#
_symmetry.space_group_name_H-M   'P 1'
#
loop_
_entity.id
_entity.type
_entity.pdbx_description
1 polymer ?
#
loop_
_entity_poly.entity_id
_entity_poly.type
_entity_poly.pdbx_seq_one_letter_code
_entity_poly.pdbx_strand_id
1 'polypeptide(L)'
;MKKLLIASTLLMSTSVLADAPGSQNCGWGNMLFKGQSGTPSHVLAATTNNSTGNNTIGMTFGSNGCSTKGTLTYGGKEMIDISMIMDEFSEDVARGNGEALTAVAVSLGVAEADRALFKATMYNNFDSIFPSENVTTEHVVSTMFTLMKNNKELVKYTV
;
A
#
# COMPACT_ATOMS: atom_id res chain seq x y z
N MET A 1 -1.61 39.53 38.84
CA MET A 1 -0.54 38.62 38.34
C MET A 1 -1.10 37.20 38.29
N LYS A 2 -1.19 36.62 37.09
CA LYS A 2 -0.99 35.19 36.74
C LYS A 2 -1.58 34.99 35.34
N LYS A 3 -0.72 35.17 34.34
CA LYS A 3 -0.98 34.85 32.94
C LYS A 3 -0.85 33.33 32.80
N LEU A 4 -1.92 32.64 32.42
CA LEU A 4 -1.86 31.26 31.96
C LEU A 4 -2.12 31.27 30.46
N LEU A 5 -1.04 31.33 29.69
CA LEU A 5 -1.04 31.13 28.25
C LEU A 5 -0.99 29.61 28.02
N ILE A 6 -2.13 29.03 27.66
CA ILE A 6 -2.22 27.65 27.16
C ILE A 6 -1.90 27.73 25.67
N ALA A 7 -0.64 27.48 25.32
CA ALA A 7 -0.20 27.33 23.95
C ALA A 7 -0.58 25.92 23.48
N SER A 8 -1.76 25.77 22.85
CA SER A 8 -2.10 24.57 22.10
C SER A 8 -1.27 24.53 20.82
N THR A 9 -0.17 23.79 20.82
CA THR A 9 0.55 23.41 19.61
C THR A 9 -0.32 22.44 18.82
N LEU A 10 -0.99 22.93 17.76
CA LEU A 10 -1.52 22.07 16.70
C LEU A 10 -0.33 21.32 16.08
N LEU A 11 -0.20 20.04 16.38
CA LEU A 11 0.58 19.11 15.57
C LEU A 11 -0.14 19.02 14.22
N MET A 12 0.37 19.74 13.21
CA MET A 12 -0.05 19.52 11.83
C MET A 12 0.45 18.13 11.43
N SER A 13 -0.43 17.13 11.48
CA SER A 13 -0.22 15.85 10.82
C SER A 13 -0.05 16.15 9.33
N THR A 14 1.18 16.13 8.82
CA THR A 14 1.41 16.10 7.37
C THR A 14 0.88 14.75 6.89
N SER A 15 -0.33 14.74 6.34
CA SER A 15 -0.81 13.59 5.60
C SER A 15 0.21 13.29 4.50
N VAL A 16 0.92 12.18 4.67
CA VAL A 16 1.70 11.59 3.58
C VAL A 16 0.67 11.13 2.58
N LEU A 17 0.30 12.01 1.65
CA LEU A 17 -0.59 11.67 0.56
C LEU A 17 0.14 10.61 -0.26
N ALA A 18 -0.46 9.44 -0.41
CA ALA A 18 -0.01 8.42 -1.33
C ALA A 18 0.21 9.09 -2.70
N ASP A 19 1.44 9.05 -3.22
CA ASP A 19 1.75 9.77 -4.45
C ASP A 19 1.24 8.98 -5.65
N ALA A 20 0.40 9.62 -6.45
CA ALA A 20 -0.06 9.09 -7.74
C ALA A 20 0.94 9.53 -8.82
N PRO A 21 1.00 8.86 -9.98
CA PRO A 21 1.84 9.30 -11.09
C PRO A 21 1.60 10.78 -11.44
N GLY A 22 2.63 11.60 -11.22
CA GLY A 22 2.60 13.03 -11.49
C GLY A 22 2.03 13.91 -10.37
N SER A 23 1.67 13.39 -9.20
CA SER A 23 0.96 14.06 -8.09
C SER A 23 -0.56 14.09 -8.19
N GLN A 24 -1.21 14.29 -7.02
CA GLN A 24 -2.66 14.30 -6.84
C GLN A 24 -3.42 15.32 -7.71
N ASN A 25 -2.74 16.38 -8.16
CA ASN A 25 -3.37 17.46 -8.95
C ASN A 25 -2.91 17.47 -10.43
N CYS A 26 -2.27 16.39 -10.91
CA CYS A 26 -1.72 16.35 -12.25
C CYS A 26 -2.79 16.24 -13.34
N GLY A 27 -2.77 17.18 -14.30
CA GLY A 27 -3.57 17.12 -15.53
C GLY A 27 -4.77 18.07 -15.58
N TRP A 28 -5.16 18.48 -16.79
CA TRP A 28 -6.28 19.41 -17.01
C TRP A 28 -7.65 18.85 -16.68
N GLY A 29 -7.83 17.53 -16.64
CA GLY A 29 -9.05 16.91 -16.13
C GLY A 29 -9.30 17.30 -14.68
N ASN A 30 -8.26 17.35 -13.85
CA ASN A 30 -8.38 17.86 -12.48
C ASN A 30 -8.73 19.35 -12.44
N MET A 31 -8.24 20.15 -13.40
CA MET A 31 -8.63 21.54 -13.56
C MET A 31 -10.09 21.70 -13.99
N LEU A 32 -10.53 20.91 -14.97
CA LEU A 32 -11.88 20.97 -15.56
C LEU A 32 -12.96 20.57 -14.55
N PHE A 33 -12.68 19.57 -13.72
CA PHE A 33 -13.58 19.08 -12.69
C PHE A 33 -13.23 19.59 -11.28
N LYS A 34 -12.48 20.69 -11.17
CA LYS A 34 -12.07 21.26 -9.88
C LYS A 34 -13.29 21.55 -9.00
N GLY A 35 -13.23 21.10 -7.75
CA GLY A 35 -14.31 21.28 -6.76
C GLY A 35 -15.46 20.28 -6.88
N GLN A 36 -15.41 19.37 -7.86
CA GLN A 36 -16.33 18.24 -7.95
C GLN A 36 -15.80 17.07 -7.14
N SER A 37 -16.70 16.28 -6.55
CA SER A 37 -16.38 15.14 -5.70
C SER A 37 -17.12 13.88 -6.13
N GLY A 38 -16.57 12.71 -5.79
CA GLY A 38 -17.22 11.42 -6.01
C GLY A 38 -16.79 10.75 -7.32
N THR A 39 -17.05 9.44 -7.40
CA THR A 39 -16.53 8.55 -8.44
C THR A 39 -16.79 9.05 -9.87
N PRO A 40 -17.99 9.54 -10.26
CA PRO A 40 -18.22 9.99 -11.63
C PRO A 40 -17.29 11.13 -12.06
N SER A 41 -17.09 12.13 -11.20
CA SER A 41 -16.21 13.27 -11.50
C SER A 41 -14.75 12.86 -11.60
N HIS A 42 -14.28 11.97 -10.71
CA HIS A 42 -12.93 11.41 -10.78
C HIS A 42 -12.71 10.59 -12.06
N VAL A 43 -13.68 9.77 -12.47
CA VAL A 43 -13.60 8.96 -13.70
C VAL A 43 -13.55 9.86 -14.94
N LEU A 44 -14.39 10.90 -14.99
CA LEU A 44 -14.38 11.85 -16.10
C LEU A 44 -13.07 12.65 -16.16
N ALA A 45 -12.58 13.16 -15.01
CA ALA A 45 -11.29 13.83 -14.93
C ALA A 45 -10.13 12.93 -15.41
N ALA A 46 -10.10 11.67 -14.95
CA ALA A 46 -9.09 10.70 -15.37
C ALA A 46 -9.20 10.40 -16.88
N THR A 47 -10.42 10.27 -17.41
CA THR A 47 -10.66 10.04 -18.84
C THR A 47 -10.16 11.23 -19.67
N THR A 48 -10.43 12.46 -19.25
CA THR A 48 -9.93 13.68 -19.91
C THR A 48 -8.41 13.76 -19.89
N ASN A 49 -7.77 13.39 -18.78
CA ASN A 49 -6.31 13.35 -18.70
C ASN A 49 -5.72 12.30 -19.64
N ASN A 50 -6.31 11.11 -19.66
CA ASN A 50 -5.81 9.99 -20.45
C ASN A 50 -6.03 10.19 -21.96
N SER A 51 -7.17 10.77 -22.36
CA SER A 51 -7.47 11.02 -23.79
C SER A 51 -6.61 12.10 -24.42
N THR A 52 -6.11 13.05 -23.63
CA THR A 52 -5.27 14.16 -24.11
C THR A 52 -3.77 13.89 -23.91
N GLY A 53 -3.39 12.86 -23.15
CA GLY A 53 -1.99 12.57 -22.82
C GLY A 53 -1.28 13.70 -22.04
N ASN A 54 -2.04 14.66 -21.51
CA ASN A 54 -1.51 15.87 -20.91
C ASN A 54 -0.74 15.62 -19.60
N ASN A 55 -1.02 14.51 -18.91
CA ASN A 55 -0.27 14.08 -17.73
C ASN A 55 1.19 13.78 -18.08
N THR A 56 1.44 13.07 -19.20
CA THR A 56 2.80 12.74 -19.63
C THR A 56 3.61 13.99 -19.96
N ILE A 57 3.01 14.92 -20.73
CA ILE A 57 3.64 16.20 -21.05
C ILE A 57 3.88 17.02 -19.76
N GLY A 58 2.89 17.04 -18.87
CA GLY A 58 2.97 17.72 -17.58
C GLY A 58 4.10 17.17 -16.70
N MET A 59 4.25 15.84 -16.63
CA MET A 59 5.33 15.19 -15.88
C MET A 59 6.71 15.47 -16.48
N THR A 60 6.85 15.47 -17.80
CA THR A 60 8.13 15.71 -18.50
C THR A 60 8.61 17.15 -18.32
N PHE A 61 7.70 18.12 -18.42
CA PHE A 61 8.06 19.54 -18.41
C PHE A 61 7.75 20.26 -17.08
N GLY A 62 7.19 19.56 -16.10
CA GLY A 62 6.77 20.17 -14.82
C GLY A 62 5.63 21.17 -14.98
N SER A 63 4.67 20.89 -15.84
CA SER A 63 3.50 21.75 -16.11
C SER A 63 2.19 21.07 -15.70
N ASN A 64 1.05 21.74 -15.89
CA ASN A 64 -0.29 21.17 -15.66
C ASN A 64 -0.53 20.65 -14.24
N GLY A 65 0.14 21.25 -13.24
CA GLY A 65 0.06 20.82 -11.84
C GLY A 65 0.78 19.50 -11.55
N CYS A 66 1.56 18.97 -12.50
CA CYS A 66 2.27 17.71 -12.34
C CYS A 66 3.66 17.91 -11.71
N SER A 67 4.05 16.97 -10.86
CA SER A 67 5.35 16.89 -10.19
C SER A 67 5.77 15.42 -10.09
N THR A 68 7.03 15.13 -10.38
CA THR A 68 7.64 13.79 -10.28
C THR A 68 8.61 13.68 -9.10
N LYS A 69 8.59 14.64 -8.18
CA LYS A 69 9.53 14.72 -7.06
C LYS A 69 9.28 13.71 -5.95
N GLY A 70 8.03 13.25 -5.80
CA GLY A 70 7.70 12.28 -4.76
C GLY A 70 7.90 10.84 -5.22
N THR A 71 7.96 9.94 -4.25
CA THR A 71 8.10 8.50 -4.49
C THR A 71 6.73 7.91 -4.76
N LEU A 72 6.61 7.16 -5.86
CA LEU A 72 5.37 6.46 -6.19
C LEU A 72 5.01 5.47 -5.08
N THR A 73 3.75 5.50 -4.66
CA THR A 73 3.19 4.54 -3.70
C THR A 73 2.04 3.78 -4.36
N TYR A 74 1.87 2.52 -3.99
CA TYR A 74 0.72 1.72 -4.41
C TYR A 74 -0.26 1.59 -3.25
N GLY A 75 -1.43 2.22 -3.38
CA GLY A 75 -2.50 2.18 -2.37
C GLY A 75 -3.58 1.13 -2.65
N GLY A 76 -3.39 0.25 -3.64
CA GLY A 76 -4.32 -0.85 -3.90
C GLY A 76 -4.26 -1.87 -2.76
N LYS A 77 -5.40 -2.50 -2.44
CA LYS A 77 -5.41 -3.64 -1.52
C LYS A 77 -4.70 -4.82 -2.18
N GLU A 78 -3.85 -5.48 -1.41
CA GLU A 78 -3.17 -6.71 -1.84
C GLU A 78 -4.25 -7.78 -2.12
N MET A 79 -4.11 -8.51 -3.24
CA MET A 79 -5.19 -9.34 -3.81
C MET A 79 -5.52 -10.62 -3.04
N ILE A 80 -4.98 -10.79 -1.82
CA ILE A 80 -5.18 -11.98 -1.01
C ILE A 80 -5.96 -11.63 0.25
N ASP A 81 -7.07 -12.33 0.42
CA ASP A 81 -7.88 -12.28 1.61
C ASP A 81 -7.63 -13.55 2.44
N ILE A 82 -7.02 -13.38 3.62
CA ILE A 82 -6.80 -14.44 4.59
C ILE A 82 -7.78 -14.38 5.76
N SER A 83 -8.80 -13.52 5.71
CA SER A 83 -9.74 -13.32 6.83
C SER A 83 -10.46 -14.60 7.23
N MET A 84 -10.75 -15.48 6.27
CA MET A 84 -11.41 -16.76 6.51
C MET A 84 -10.50 -17.84 7.11
N ILE A 85 -9.18 -17.62 7.14
CA ILE A 85 -8.18 -18.60 7.59
C ILE A 85 -7.17 -17.98 8.57
N MET A 86 -7.52 -16.86 9.22
CA MET A 86 -6.56 -16.08 10.00
C MET A 86 -5.99 -16.87 11.18
N ASP A 87 -6.85 -17.64 11.85
CA ASP A 87 -6.47 -18.43 13.02
C ASP A 87 -5.51 -19.55 12.61
N GLU A 88 -5.89 -20.35 11.60
CA GLU A 88 -5.04 -21.42 11.08
C GLU A 88 -3.74 -20.88 10.48
N PHE A 89 -3.81 -19.74 9.79
CA PHE A 89 -2.63 -19.08 9.21
C PHE A 89 -1.67 -18.61 10.31
N SER A 90 -2.17 -17.97 11.38
CA SER A 90 -1.37 -17.56 12.52
C SER A 90 -0.66 -18.76 13.16
N GLU A 91 -1.40 -19.83 13.44
CA GLU A 91 -0.84 -21.05 14.03
C GLU A 91 0.25 -21.68 13.14
N ASP A 92 0.01 -21.77 11.83
CA ASP A 92 0.97 -22.33 10.88
C ASP A 92 2.20 -21.46 10.72
N VAL A 93 2.06 -20.13 10.78
CA VAL A 93 3.21 -19.21 10.79
C VAL A 93 4.01 -19.40 12.08
N ALA A 94 3.35 -19.54 13.24
CA ALA A 94 4.00 -19.78 14.52
C ALA A 94 4.76 -21.12 14.57
N ARG A 95 4.26 -22.15 13.89
CA ARG A 95 4.96 -23.44 13.73
C ARG A 95 6.03 -23.41 12.64
N GLY A 96 5.99 -22.40 11.76
CA GLY A 96 6.82 -22.28 10.57
C GLY A 96 6.49 -23.24 9.43
N ASN A 97 5.38 -23.96 9.54
CA ASN A 97 4.86 -24.84 8.50
C ASN A 97 3.38 -25.15 8.75
N GLY A 98 2.67 -25.52 7.69
CA GLY A 98 1.28 -25.98 7.75
C GLY A 98 0.50 -25.69 6.47
N GLU A 99 -0.76 -26.10 6.43
CA GLU A 99 -1.60 -26.03 5.23
C GLU A 99 -2.02 -24.60 4.87
N ALA A 100 -2.43 -23.79 5.85
CA ALA A 100 -2.86 -22.41 5.62
C ALA A 100 -1.68 -21.55 5.15
N LEU A 101 -0.52 -21.68 5.79
CA LEU A 101 0.70 -21.00 5.37
C LEU A 101 1.15 -21.43 3.96
N THR A 102 0.99 -22.72 3.62
CA THR A 102 1.29 -23.22 2.27
C THR A 102 0.28 -22.71 1.26
N ALA A 103 -1.01 -22.67 1.59
CA ALA A 103 -2.07 -22.16 0.72
C ALA A 103 -1.85 -20.69 0.38
N VAL A 104 -1.46 -19.86 1.36
CA VAL A 104 -1.09 -18.45 1.11
C VAL A 104 0.09 -18.35 0.14
N ALA A 105 1.14 -19.15 0.34
CA ALA A 105 2.29 -19.17 -0.57
C ALA A 105 1.89 -19.57 -2.00
N VAL A 106 1.00 -20.56 -2.15
CA VAL A 106 0.49 -21.01 -3.45
C VAL A 106 -0.38 -19.93 -4.11
N SER A 107 -1.27 -19.29 -3.35
CA SER A 107 -2.13 -18.20 -3.83
C SER A 107 -1.32 -16.98 -4.29
N LEU A 108 -0.17 -16.72 -3.65
CA LEU A 108 0.81 -15.71 -4.07
C LEU A 108 1.62 -16.13 -5.31
N GLY A 109 1.48 -17.37 -5.78
CA GLY A 109 2.29 -17.88 -6.88
C GLY A 109 3.75 -18.16 -6.50
N VAL A 110 4.06 -18.34 -5.21
CA VAL A 110 5.42 -18.68 -4.76
C VAL A 110 5.80 -20.07 -5.30
N ALA A 111 6.90 -20.09 -6.07
CA ALA A 111 7.40 -21.32 -6.67
C ALA A 111 7.84 -22.30 -5.59
N GLU A 112 7.70 -23.60 -5.86
CA GLU A 112 7.96 -24.64 -4.87
C GLU A 112 9.36 -24.56 -4.24
N ALA A 113 10.37 -24.24 -5.04
CA ALA A 113 11.75 -24.06 -4.59
C ALA A 113 11.91 -22.93 -3.54
N ASP A 114 11.06 -21.90 -3.60
CA ASP A 114 11.15 -20.70 -2.76
C ASP A 114 10.19 -20.75 -1.56
N ARG A 115 9.30 -21.75 -1.49
CA ARG A 115 8.31 -21.88 -0.40
C ARG A 115 8.97 -22.08 0.96
N ALA A 116 10.09 -22.80 1.02
CA ALA A 116 10.83 -22.97 2.26
C ALA A 116 11.33 -21.62 2.80
N LEU A 117 11.85 -20.76 1.92
CA LEU A 117 12.29 -19.42 2.28
C LEU A 117 11.11 -18.52 2.68
N PHE A 118 9.99 -18.59 1.95
CA PHE A 118 8.77 -17.86 2.31
C PHE A 118 8.30 -18.21 3.72
N LYS A 119 8.14 -19.51 4.01
CA LYS A 119 7.70 -20.01 5.33
C LYS A 119 8.66 -19.59 6.44
N ALA A 120 9.96 -19.75 6.23
CA ALA A 120 10.98 -19.32 7.18
C ALA A 120 10.95 -17.80 7.40
N THR A 121 10.71 -17.01 6.36
CA THR A 121 10.59 -15.54 6.47
C THR A 121 9.38 -15.16 7.33
N MET A 122 8.23 -15.82 7.14
CA MET A 122 7.05 -15.57 7.96
C MET A 122 7.27 -15.98 9.42
N TYR A 123 7.79 -17.19 9.65
CA TYR A 123 8.11 -17.70 10.99
C TYR A 123 9.08 -16.80 11.76
N ASN A 124 10.21 -16.42 11.13
CA ASN A 124 11.24 -15.60 11.77
C ASN A 124 10.77 -14.18 12.10
N ASN A 125 9.65 -13.73 11.51
CA ASN A 125 9.08 -12.41 11.72
C ASN A 125 7.66 -12.48 12.31
N PHE A 126 7.31 -13.58 12.99
CA PHE A 126 5.98 -13.81 13.56
C PHE A 126 5.50 -12.60 14.38
N ASP A 127 6.32 -12.10 15.30
CA ASP A 127 5.96 -10.96 16.18
C ASP A 127 5.69 -9.65 15.42
N SER A 128 6.24 -9.50 14.21
CA SER A 128 5.95 -8.33 13.36
C SER A 128 4.62 -8.49 12.63
N ILE A 129 4.32 -9.71 12.21
CA ILE A 129 3.10 -10.07 11.46
C ILE A 129 1.89 -10.11 12.41
N PHE A 130 2.06 -10.65 13.61
CA PHE A 130 1.03 -10.81 14.65
C PHE A 130 1.44 -10.12 15.97
N PRO A 131 1.51 -8.77 16.01
CA PRO A 131 2.01 -8.03 17.17
C PRO A 131 1.07 -8.04 18.38
N SER A 132 -0.19 -8.45 18.19
CA SER A 132 -1.20 -8.55 19.26
C SER A 132 -2.36 -9.43 18.82
N GLU A 133 -3.18 -9.87 19.78
CA GLU A 133 -4.41 -10.66 19.54
C GLU A 133 -5.46 -9.91 18.69
N ASN A 134 -5.45 -8.57 18.69
CA ASN A 134 -6.40 -7.74 17.93
C ASN A 134 -5.83 -7.24 16.60
N VAL A 135 -4.83 -7.93 16.03
CA VAL A 135 -4.25 -7.56 14.73
C VAL A 135 -5.27 -7.68 13.61
N THR A 136 -5.25 -6.76 12.65
CA THR A 136 -6.15 -6.78 11.50
C THR A 136 -5.57 -7.58 10.34
N THR A 137 -6.44 -8.12 9.49
CA THR A 137 -6.04 -8.77 8.23
C THR A 137 -5.20 -7.86 7.34
N GLU A 138 -5.57 -6.58 7.25
CA GLU A 138 -4.80 -5.59 6.51
C GLU A 138 -3.36 -5.45 7.05
N HIS A 139 -3.16 -5.46 8.36
CA HIS A 139 -1.81 -5.40 8.95
C HIS A 139 -0.99 -6.64 8.65
N VAL A 140 -1.57 -7.83 8.83
CA VAL A 140 -0.91 -9.12 8.58
C VAL A 140 -0.43 -9.20 7.13
N VAL A 141 -1.34 -8.91 6.18
CA VAL A 141 -1.07 -9.01 4.75
C VAL A 141 -0.04 -7.96 4.31
N SER A 142 -0.21 -6.70 4.71
CA SER A 142 0.76 -5.64 4.35
C SER A 142 2.16 -5.86 4.96
N THR A 143 2.24 -6.41 6.18
CA THR A 143 3.52 -6.75 6.81
C THR A 143 4.19 -7.92 6.09
N MET A 144 3.43 -8.96 5.74
CA MET A 144 3.93 -10.08 4.94
C MET A 144 4.52 -9.60 3.61
N PHE A 145 3.81 -8.76 2.85
CA PHE A 145 4.32 -8.22 1.59
C PHE A 145 5.52 -7.29 1.79
N THR A 146 5.57 -6.53 2.88
CA THR A 146 6.76 -5.72 3.24
C THR A 146 7.98 -6.60 3.47
N LEU A 147 7.84 -7.71 4.19
CA LEU A 147 8.91 -8.68 4.40
C LEU A 147 9.36 -9.32 3.08
N MET A 148 8.42 -9.68 2.22
CA MET A 148 8.73 -10.21 0.89
C MET A 148 9.46 -9.18 0.01
N LYS A 149 9.03 -7.91 0.01
CA LYS A 149 9.69 -6.81 -0.71
C LYS A 149 11.13 -6.58 -0.26
N ASN A 150 11.40 -6.77 1.03
CA ASN A 150 12.73 -6.61 1.62
C ASN A 150 13.64 -7.84 1.43
N ASN A 151 13.10 -8.96 0.96
CA ASN A 151 13.85 -10.18 0.70
C ASN A 151 14.23 -10.29 -0.78
N LYS A 152 15.53 -10.42 -1.07
CA LYS A 152 16.09 -10.44 -2.44
C LYS A 152 15.50 -11.54 -3.34
N GLU A 153 15.09 -12.67 -2.77
CA GLU A 153 14.54 -13.80 -3.51
C GLU A 153 13.02 -13.76 -3.59
N LEU A 154 12.34 -13.23 -2.56
CA LEU A 154 10.87 -13.18 -2.51
C LEU A 154 10.27 -11.92 -3.17
N VAL A 155 11.05 -10.85 -3.38
CA VAL A 155 10.58 -9.60 -3.98
C VAL A 155 9.95 -9.78 -5.36
N LYS A 156 10.37 -10.82 -6.10
CA LYS A 156 9.79 -11.18 -7.41
C LYS A 156 8.32 -11.62 -7.33
N TYR A 157 7.81 -11.95 -6.15
CA TYR A 157 6.41 -12.31 -5.89
C TYR A 157 5.57 -11.14 -5.39
N THR A 158 6.18 -9.96 -5.19
CA THR A 158 5.47 -8.75 -4.78
C THR A 158 5.32 -7.85 -5.99
N VAL A 159 4.10 -7.79 -6.54
CA VAL A 159 3.75 -6.96 -7.70
C VAL A 159 3.16 -5.64 -7.23
#